data_AF-A0A960WGP0-F1
#
_entry.id   AF-A0A960WGP0-F1
#
_cell.length_a   1.000
_cell.length_b   1.000
_cell.length_c   1.000
_cell.angle_alpha   90.00
_cell.angle_beta   90.00
_cell.angle_gamma   90.00
#
_symmetry.space_group_name_H-M   'P 1'
#
loop_
_entity.id
_entity.type
_entity.pdbx_description
1 polymer ?
#
loop_
_entity_poly.entity_id
_entity_poly.type
_entity_poly.pdbx_seq_one_letter_code
_entity_poly.pdbx_strand_id
1 'polypeptide(L)'
;MSDLKRAVIFDRDETLNFDPGYINDPDHFQLKPGVTTGLRTLQKMGYKIAVATNQAGIAKDKITEEQLEKVHEKMDELLAQAGVTIDGLFICKHKDEDECDCRKPRNGLMIQAIRKLNLDAKTTWVVGDRHRDLLAGADLGMRGILLPGKDTEEGIAPPNLVFSAKDFTAAVSFILESDFNYLQSRKIFSSYKDTAFQLWLQERRTNASSVVTTNGVFDLLHPGHVQYLYQASRLAEIFILGLNSDRSVTALKGPTRPVNKFDDRALVLSGFDFIDAIVQFDEDTPEEFLQVVQPQVHVKGGDYTIDSLPETRVVQSFGGEVIILPFRQGYSTTSILKRASHDL
;
A
#
# COMPACT_ATOMS: atom_id res chain seq x y z
N MET A 1 -1.87 16.86 -6.40
CA MET A 1 -0.53 16.50 -5.86
C MET A 1 0.29 15.95 -6.99
N SER A 2 1.61 16.22 -7.06
CA SER A 2 2.46 15.50 -8.02
C SER A 2 2.34 14.01 -7.71
N ASP A 3 2.12 13.19 -8.74
CA ASP A 3 1.99 11.75 -8.60
C ASP A 3 3.38 11.15 -8.29
N LEU A 4 3.77 11.27 -7.01
CA LEU A 4 5.03 10.72 -6.51
C LEU A 4 4.99 9.21 -6.66
N LYS A 5 6.07 8.64 -7.18
CA LYS A 5 6.13 7.23 -7.55
C LYS A 5 6.60 6.39 -6.37
N ARG A 6 6.01 5.21 -6.24
CA ARG A 6 6.49 4.17 -5.33
C ARG A 6 7.68 3.46 -5.98
N ALA A 7 8.63 3.03 -5.18
CA ALA A 7 9.85 2.38 -5.67
C ALA A 7 10.38 1.33 -4.71
N VAL A 8 11.22 0.47 -5.24
CA VAL A 8 12.12 -0.36 -4.46
C VAL A 8 13.54 -0.05 -4.91
N ILE A 9 14.38 0.37 -3.97
CA ILE A 9 15.80 0.65 -4.18
C ILE A 9 16.58 -0.57 -3.66
N PHE A 10 17.27 -1.25 -4.55
CA PHE A 10 18.07 -2.43 -4.22
C PHE A 10 19.55 -2.07 -4.08
N ASP A 11 20.26 -2.68 -3.14
CA ASP A 11 21.69 -2.88 -3.33
C ASP A 11 21.95 -3.83 -4.52
N ARG A 12 23.17 -3.83 -5.04
CA ARG A 12 23.55 -4.66 -6.18
C ARG A 12 24.17 -5.98 -5.72
N ASP A 13 25.34 -5.88 -5.11
CA ASP A 13 26.18 -7.01 -4.73
C ASP A 13 25.58 -7.75 -3.53
N GLU A 14 25.60 -9.09 -3.55
CA GLU A 14 24.86 -9.99 -2.64
C GLU A 14 23.35 -9.77 -2.52
N THR A 15 22.77 -8.83 -3.27
CA THR A 15 21.32 -8.56 -3.29
C THR A 15 20.70 -8.98 -4.62
N LEU A 16 21.14 -8.41 -5.74
CA LEU A 16 20.71 -8.77 -7.09
C LEU A 16 21.62 -9.82 -7.73
N ASN A 17 22.92 -9.76 -7.47
CA ASN A 17 23.91 -10.71 -7.97
C ASN A 17 24.76 -11.30 -6.84
N PHE A 18 25.42 -12.41 -7.14
CA PHE A 18 26.47 -12.93 -6.27
C PHE A 18 27.70 -12.02 -6.29
N ASP A 19 28.36 -11.86 -5.15
CA ASP A 19 29.58 -11.06 -5.01
C ASP A 19 30.81 -11.93 -4.67
N PRO A 20 31.66 -12.23 -5.66
CA PRO A 20 32.97 -12.83 -5.40
C PRO A 20 34.01 -11.82 -4.88
N GLY A 21 33.67 -10.53 -4.75
CA GLY A 21 34.51 -9.45 -4.24
C GLY A 21 34.52 -8.21 -5.15
N TYR A 22 35.31 -8.25 -6.22
CA TYR A 22 35.36 -7.19 -7.23
C TYR A 22 35.04 -7.79 -8.60
N ILE A 23 33.82 -7.58 -9.08
CA ILE A 23 33.39 -8.06 -10.40
C ILE A 23 33.98 -7.11 -11.45
N ASN A 24 35.03 -7.55 -12.13
CA ASN A 24 35.72 -6.83 -13.20
C ASN A 24 35.54 -7.48 -14.58
N ASP A 25 34.86 -8.62 -14.61
CA ASP A 25 34.57 -9.41 -15.81
C ASP A 25 33.05 -9.66 -15.88
N PRO A 26 32.37 -9.21 -16.95
CA PRO A 26 30.96 -9.47 -17.19
C PRO A 26 30.58 -10.95 -17.16
N ASP A 27 31.47 -11.87 -17.56
CA ASP A 27 31.18 -13.30 -17.60
C ASP A 27 31.05 -13.92 -16.20
N HIS A 28 31.58 -13.24 -15.18
CA HIS A 28 31.39 -13.61 -13.77
C HIS A 28 30.12 -13.02 -13.16
N PHE A 29 29.39 -12.15 -13.87
CA PHE A 29 28.16 -11.56 -13.36
C PHE A 29 27.00 -12.55 -13.43
N GLN A 30 26.47 -12.94 -12.26
CA GLN A 30 25.37 -13.89 -12.15
C GLN A 30 24.30 -13.36 -11.20
N LEU A 31 23.07 -13.25 -11.70
CA LEU A 31 21.91 -12.87 -10.90
C LEU A 31 21.57 -13.96 -9.87
N LYS A 32 21.15 -13.54 -8.68
CA LYS A 32 20.68 -14.47 -7.63
C LYS A 32 19.32 -15.07 -8.00
N PRO A 33 18.99 -16.29 -7.51
CA PRO A 33 17.69 -16.91 -7.76
C PRO A 33 16.52 -16.01 -7.35
N GLY A 34 15.47 -15.99 -8.17
CA GLY A 34 14.25 -15.23 -7.92
C GLY A 34 14.29 -13.75 -8.29
N VAL A 35 15.47 -13.17 -8.57
CA VAL A 35 15.63 -11.73 -8.86
C VAL A 35 14.83 -11.29 -10.09
N THR A 36 15.00 -11.96 -11.23
CA THR A 36 14.30 -11.60 -12.48
C THR A 36 12.79 -11.68 -12.33
N THR A 37 12.27 -12.77 -11.76
CA THR A 37 10.84 -12.96 -11.49
C THR A 37 10.30 -11.93 -10.51
N GLY A 38 11.03 -11.66 -9.43
CA GLY A 38 10.65 -10.72 -8.39
C GLY A 38 10.59 -9.28 -8.91
N LEU A 39 11.66 -8.81 -9.57
CA LEU A 39 11.72 -7.47 -10.16
C LEU A 39 10.62 -7.27 -11.21
N ARG A 40 10.40 -8.25 -12.09
CA ARG A 40 9.30 -8.21 -13.08
C ARG A 40 7.94 -8.09 -12.41
N THR A 41 7.74 -8.75 -11.27
CA THR A 41 6.48 -8.70 -10.51
C THR A 41 6.28 -7.31 -9.93
N LEU A 42 7.29 -6.74 -9.27
CA LEU A 42 7.25 -5.37 -8.75
C LEU A 42 6.97 -4.34 -9.86
N GLN A 43 7.65 -4.45 -11.00
CA GLN A 43 7.46 -3.54 -12.13
C GLN A 43 6.02 -3.62 -12.70
N LYS A 44 5.45 -4.83 -12.79
CA LYS A 44 4.03 -5.02 -13.18
C LYS A 44 3.05 -4.43 -12.18
N MET A 45 3.43 -4.35 -10.90
CA MET A 45 2.65 -3.70 -9.84
C MET A 45 2.89 -2.18 -9.74
N GLY A 46 3.62 -1.60 -10.70
CA GLY A 46 3.82 -0.16 -10.82
C GLY A 46 4.95 0.41 -9.96
N TYR A 47 5.79 -0.45 -9.36
CA TYR A 47 6.99 0.01 -8.66
C TYR A 47 8.06 0.46 -9.65
N LYS A 48 8.71 1.57 -9.33
CA LYS A 48 10.01 1.92 -9.92
C LYS A 48 11.11 1.04 -9.33
N ILE A 49 11.96 0.53 -10.21
CA ILE A 49 13.09 -0.33 -9.82
C ILE A 49 14.36 0.52 -9.90
N ALA A 50 15.00 0.73 -8.75
CA ALA A 50 16.26 1.46 -8.68
C ALA A 50 17.35 0.62 -8.03
N VAL A 51 18.60 0.87 -8.38
CA VAL A 51 19.77 0.21 -7.80
C VAL A 51 20.69 1.28 -7.23
N ALA A 52 21.09 1.12 -5.97
CA ALA A 52 22.02 2.01 -5.27
C ALA A 52 23.18 1.19 -4.70
N THR A 53 24.39 1.35 -5.24
CA THR A 53 25.54 0.47 -4.94
C THR A 53 26.83 1.23 -4.62
N ASN A 54 27.62 0.68 -3.69
CA ASN A 54 28.97 1.16 -3.36
C ASN A 54 30.01 0.37 -4.18
N GLN A 55 30.64 1.00 -5.17
CA GLN A 55 31.66 0.42 -6.05
C GLN A 55 33.05 1.00 -5.76
N ALA A 56 33.55 0.79 -4.54
CA ALA A 56 34.85 1.29 -4.08
C ALA A 56 36.05 0.71 -4.84
N GLY A 57 35.85 -0.35 -5.64
CA GLY A 57 36.90 -0.97 -6.45
C GLY A 57 37.54 0.01 -7.42
N ILE A 58 36.80 1.04 -7.87
CA ILE A 58 37.32 2.11 -8.73
C ILE A 58 38.37 2.93 -7.97
N ALA A 59 38.01 3.49 -6.81
CA ALA A 59 38.94 4.28 -5.99
C ALA A 59 40.09 3.45 -5.37
N LYS A 60 40.01 2.11 -5.43
CA LYS A 60 41.03 1.18 -4.94
C LYS A 60 41.87 0.56 -6.08
N ASP A 61 41.71 1.04 -7.32
CA ASP A 61 42.39 0.53 -8.52
C ASP A 61 42.24 -0.99 -8.72
N LYS A 62 41.11 -1.56 -8.28
CA LYS A 62 40.79 -3.00 -8.44
C LYS A 62 40.00 -3.29 -9.70
N ILE A 63 39.21 -2.31 -10.15
CA ILE A 63 38.38 -2.36 -11.37
C ILE A 63 38.49 -1.02 -12.07
N THR A 64 38.40 -0.99 -13.40
CA THR A 64 38.32 0.26 -14.18
C THR A 64 36.86 0.69 -14.36
N GLU A 65 36.63 1.96 -14.74
CA GLU A 65 35.28 2.43 -15.06
C GLU A 65 34.66 1.65 -16.23
N GLU A 66 35.46 1.36 -17.27
CA GLU A 66 35.02 0.58 -18.43
C GLU A 66 34.63 -0.86 -18.04
N GLN A 67 35.40 -1.50 -17.14
CA GLN A 67 35.04 -2.83 -16.64
C GLN A 67 33.73 -2.80 -15.86
N LEU A 68 33.55 -1.79 -15.01
CA LEU A 68 32.32 -1.63 -14.25
C LEU A 68 31.11 -1.39 -15.18
N GLU A 69 31.28 -0.56 -16.21
CA GLU A 69 30.25 -0.29 -17.22
C GLU A 69 29.83 -1.58 -17.94
N LYS A 70 30.78 -2.40 -18.42
CA LYS A 70 30.47 -3.69 -19.06
C LYS A 70 29.74 -4.66 -18.12
N VAL A 71 30.06 -4.65 -16.83
CA VAL A 71 29.34 -5.45 -15.83
C VAL A 71 27.90 -4.97 -15.66
N HIS A 72 27.67 -3.65 -15.70
CA HIS A 72 26.32 -3.08 -15.66
C HIS A 72 25.54 -3.35 -16.96
N GLU A 73 26.18 -3.27 -18.13
CA GLU A 73 25.57 -3.66 -19.41
C GLU A 73 25.11 -5.12 -19.37
N LYS A 74 25.95 -6.03 -18.84
CA LYS A 74 25.59 -7.43 -18.67
C LYS A 74 24.41 -7.64 -17.74
N MET A 75 24.34 -6.89 -16.64
CA MET A 75 23.19 -6.90 -15.74
C MET A 75 21.92 -6.47 -16.48
N ASP A 76 21.97 -5.36 -17.20
CA ASP A 76 20.84 -4.84 -17.97
C ASP A 76 20.39 -5.83 -19.05
N GLU A 77 21.33 -6.47 -19.76
CA GLU A 77 21.02 -7.52 -20.74
C GLU A 77 20.25 -8.70 -20.12
N LEU A 78 20.74 -9.24 -18.99
CA LEU A 78 20.10 -10.37 -18.31
C LEU A 78 18.71 -10.01 -17.78
N LEU A 79 18.54 -8.80 -17.26
CA LEU A 79 17.25 -8.30 -16.80
C LEU A 79 16.29 -8.04 -17.97
N ALA A 80 16.78 -7.46 -19.06
CA ALA A 80 15.99 -7.19 -20.26
C ALA A 80 15.48 -8.48 -20.92
N GLN A 81 16.27 -9.56 -20.93
CA GLN A 81 15.82 -10.89 -21.38
C GLN A 81 14.62 -11.41 -20.57
N ALA A 82 14.49 -11.00 -19.31
CA ALA A 82 13.34 -11.29 -18.46
C ALA A 82 12.22 -10.25 -18.54
N GLY A 83 12.37 -9.19 -19.35
CA GLY A 83 11.42 -8.08 -19.46
C GLY A 83 11.45 -7.13 -18.26
N VAL A 84 12.58 -7.02 -17.58
CA VAL A 84 12.82 -6.11 -16.46
C VAL A 84 13.66 -4.93 -16.93
N THR A 85 13.36 -3.73 -16.43
CA THR A 85 14.13 -2.52 -16.69
C THR A 85 14.43 -1.82 -15.37
N ILE A 86 15.69 -1.42 -15.17
CA ILE A 86 16.07 -0.57 -14.04
C ILE A 86 15.78 0.88 -14.43
N ASP A 87 14.92 1.54 -13.65
CA ASP A 87 14.57 2.95 -13.85
C ASP A 87 15.73 3.91 -13.46
N GLY A 88 16.61 3.48 -12.55
CA GLY A 88 17.79 4.26 -12.18
C GLY A 88 18.87 3.45 -11.49
N LEU A 89 20.11 3.59 -11.97
CA LEU A 89 21.31 3.06 -11.36
C LEU A 89 22.13 4.22 -10.75
N PHE A 90 22.40 4.12 -9.44
CA PHE A 90 23.08 5.12 -8.63
C PHE A 90 24.31 4.50 -7.98
N ILE A 91 25.48 5.06 -8.23
CA ILE A 91 26.77 4.42 -7.91
C ILE A 91 27.63 5.37 -7.09
N CYS A 92 28.12 4.90 -5.95
CA CYS A 92 29.21 5.55 -5.23
C CYS A 92 30.55 4.89 -5.61
N LYS A 93 31.47 5.62 -6.23
CA LYS A 93 32.79 5.12 -6.65
C LYS A 93 33.89 5.29 -5.57
N HIS A 94 33.57 6.00 -4.49
CA HIS A 94 34.51 6.43 -3.45
C HIS A 94 34.87 5.36 -2.41
N LYS A 95 36.05 5.49 -1.81
CA LYS A 95 36.48 4.73 -0.62
C LYS A 95 36.00 5.41 0.68
N ASP A 96 36.23 4.76 1.81
CA ASP A 96 35.72 5.22 3.11
C ASP A 96 36.35 6.57 3.53
N GLU A 97 37.60 6.82 3.13
CA GLU A 97 38.38 8.00 3.47
C GLU A 97 38.04 9.25 2.64
N ASP A 98 37.27 9.11 1.56
CA ASP A 98 36.98 10.23 0.64
C ASP A 98 35.90 11.19 1.16
N GLU A 99 35.35 10.95 2.36
CA GLU A 99 34.32 11.78 3.02
C GLU A 99 33.10 12.17 2.17
N CYS A 100 32.79 11.41 1.11
CA CYS A 100 31.70 11.74 0.19
C CYS A 100 30.30 11.54 0.79
N ASP A 101 29.29 12.27 0.30
CA ASP A 101 27.91 12.13 0.79
C ASP A 101 27.16 10.91 0.24
N CYS A 102 27.66 10.26 -0.81
CA CYS A 102 26.95 9.20 -1.51
C CYS A 102 27.23 7.78 -0.97
N ARG A 103 28.35 7.55 -0.31
CA ARG A 103 28.70 6.20 0.15
C ARG A 103 27.77 5.73 1.27
N LYS A 104 27.00 4.65 1.03
CA LYS A 104 26.15 4.01 2.06
C LYS A 104 27.02 3.63 3.27
N PRO A 105 26.64 3.95 4.51
CA PRO A 105 25.27 4.23 4.98
C PRO A 105 24.79 5.68 4.84
N ARG A 106 25.53 6.59 4.21
CA ARG A 106 25.02 7.94 3.93
C ARG A 106 23.89 7.87 2.90
N ASN A 107 22.99 8.85 2.96
CA ASN A 107 21.75 8.87 2.20
C ASN A 107 21.87 9.49 0.79
N GLY A 108 23.07 9.90 0.35
CA GLY A 108 23.23 10.65 -0.89
C GLY A 108 22.71 9.92 -2.14
N LEU A 109 22.91 8.60 -2.27
CA LEU A 109 22.34 7.83 -3.40
C LEU A 109 20.81 7.76 -3.32
N MET A 110 20.24 7.69 -2.12
CA MET A 110 18.78 7.67 -1.94
C MET A 110 18.15 9.01 -2.32
N ILE A 111 18.80 10.12 -1.96
CA ILE A 111 18.38 11.47 -2.36
C ILE A 111 18.45 11.63 -3.89
N GLN A 112 19.50 11.12 -4.53
CA GLN A 112 19.61 11.11 -5.99
C GLN A 112 18.45 10.32 -6.63
N ALA A 113 18.11 9.15 -6.08
CA ALA A 113 17.00 8.34 -6.53
C ALA A 113 15.65 9.06 -6.40
N ILE A 114 15.37 9.65 -5.23
CA ILE A 114 14.15 10.43 -4.98
C ILE A 114 13.99 11.52 -6.03
N ARG A 115 15.04 12.32 -6.28
CA ARG A 115 14.99 13.45 -7.21
C ARG A 115 14.84 13.00 -8.66
N LYS A 116 15.64 12.02 -9.10
CA LYS A 116 15.65 11.56 -10.50
C LYS A 116 14.35 10.85 -10.88
N LEU A 117 13.78 10.07 -9.96
CA LEU A 117 12.61 9.23 -10.24
C LEU A 117 11.30 9.80 -9.71
N ASN A 118 11.33 10.96 -9.04
CA ASN A 118 10.19 11.62 -8.41
C ASN A 118 9.48 10.70 -7.40
N LEU A 119 10.23 10.19 -6.42
CA LEU A 119 9.76 9.16 -5.48
C LEU A 119 9.11 9.72 -4.22
N ASP A 120 8.11 9.01 -3.69
CA ASP A 120 7.63 9.20 -2.31
C ASP A 120 8.43 8.30 -1.36
N ALA A 121 9.38 8.90 -0.63
CA ALA A 121 10.28 8.21 0.29
C ALA A 121 9.53 7.36 1.34
N LYS A 122 8.35 7.79 1.82
CA LYS A 122 7.58 7.05 2.85
C LYS A 122 7.00 5.74 2.32
N THR A 123 6.82 5.65 1.00
CA THR A 123 6.32 4.45 0.33
C THR A 123 7.44 3.65 -0.32
N THR A 124 8.66 4.20 -0.41
CA THR A 124 9.84 3.54 -0.98
C THR A 124 10.42 2.50 -0.01
N TRP A 125 10.85 1.38 -0.58
CA TRP A 125 11.56 0.31 0.09
C TRP A 125 13.06 0.37 -0.22
N VAL A 126 13.89 -0.02 0.74
CA VAL A 126 15.32 -0.30 0.54
C VAL A 126 15.56 -1.78 0.83
N VAL A 127 16.17 -2.49 -0.10
CA VAL A 127 16.47 -3.92 0.03
C VAL A 127 17.96 -4.13 -0.13
N GLY A 128 18.60 -4.78 0.84
CA GLY A 128 20.04 -5.05 0.82
C GLY A 128 20.40 -6.23 1.70
N ASP A 129 21.65 -6.69 1.62
CA ASP A 129 22.16 -7.79 2.45
C ASP A 129 22.87 -7.29 3.72
N ARG A 130 23.12 -5.97 3.85
CA ARG A 130 23.81 -5.40 5.02
C ARG A 130 23.01 -4.28 5.68
N HIS A 131 23.21 -4.12 6.98
CA HIS A 131 22.64 -3.02 7.77
C HIS A 131 22.90 -1.63 7.17
N ARG A 132 24.09 -1.40 6.59
CA ARG A 132 24.44 -0.11 5.97
C ARG A 132 23.54 0.27 4.79
N ASP A 133 22.99 -0.72 4.08
CA ASP A 133 22.15 -0.47 2.91
C ASP A 133 20.83 0.12 3.36
N LEU A 134 20.24 -0.50 4.39
CA LEU A 134 19.00 -0.07 5.00
C LEU A 134 19.16 1.30 5.67
N LEU A 135 20.26 1.50 6.41
CA LEU A 135 20.56 2.78 7.09
C LEU A 135 20.56 3.97 6.13
N ALA A 136 20.99 3.79 4.88
CA ALA A 136 21.00 4.86 3.89
C ALA A 136 19.60 5.44 3.58
N GLY A 137 18.53 4.68 3.85
CA GLY A 137 17.14 5.14 3.71
C GLY A 137 16.47 5.55 5.03
N ALA A 138 17.10 5.32 6.19
CA ALA A 138 16.45 5.42 7.50
C ALA A 138 15.99 6.85 7.82
N ASP A 139 16.88 7.83 7.70
CA ASP A 139 16.57 9.24 8.00
C ASP A 139 15.58 9.88 7.01
N LEU A 140 15.31 9.19 5.90
CA LEU A 140 14.33 9.61 4.88
C LEU A 140 12.96 8.96 5.10
N GLY A 141 12.81 8.08 6.09
CA GLY A 141 11.57 7.35 6.37
C GLY A 141 11.30 6.19 5.41
N MET A 142 12.30 5.70 4.67
CA MET A 142 12.15 4.53 3.80
C MET A 142 12.16 3.24 4.63
N ARG A 143 11.40 2.23 4.18
CA ARG A 143 11.28 0.93 4.86
C ARG A 143 12.35 -0.05 4.38
N GLY A 144 13.07 -0.68 5.29
CA GLY A 144 14.18 -1.57 5.01
C GLY A 144 13.81 -3.06 5.07
N ILE A 145 14.24 -3.83 4.07
CA ILE A 145 14.20 -5.29 4.08
C ILE A 145 15.60 -5.83 3.96
N LEU A 146 15.96 -6.71 4.88
CA LEU A 146 17.28 -7.33 4.94
C LEU A 146 17.22 -8.73 4.31
N LEU A 147 18.16 -8.99 3.40
CA LEU A 147 18.38 -10.30 2.78
C LEU A 147 19.56 -11.01 3.44
N PRO A 148 19.65 -12.36 3.34
CA PRO A 148 20.80 -13.08 3.87
C PRO A 148 22.06 -12.81 3.04
N GLY A 149 23.11 -12.38 3.72
CA GLY A 149 24.48 -12.16 3.26
C GLY A 149 25.52 -12.57 4.31
N LYS A 150 26.81 -12.29 4.03
CA LYS A 150 27.92 -12.73 4.90
C LYS A 150 27.96 -12.01 6.25
N ASP A 151 27.51 -10.75 6.29
CA ASP A 151 27.61 -9.86 7.46
C ASP A 151 26.23 -9.33 7.89
N THR A 152 25.17 -10.10 7.61
CA THR A 152 23.76 -9.66 7.67
C THR A 152 23.36 -9.02 8.99
N GLU A 153 23.89 -9.51 10.11
CA GLU A 153 23.46 -9.11 11.46
C GLU A 153 24.58 -8.49 12.31
N GLU A 154 25.70 -8.08 11.70
CA GLU A 154 26.74 -7.40 12.47
C GLU A 154 26.32 -5.98 12.86
N GLY A 155 26.38 -5.68 14.16
CA GLY A 155 26.08 -4.36 14.73
C GLY A 155 24.62 -4.18 15.16
N ILE A 156 24.23 -2.91 15.33
CA ILE A 156 22.87 -2.56 15.77
C ILE A 156 21.93 -2.60 14.56
N ALA A 157 20.79 -3.28 14.71
CA ALA A 157 19.76 -3.34 13.68
C ALA A 157 19.32 -1.91 13.25
N PRO A 158 19.24 -1.64 11.94
CA PRO A 158 18.78 -0.35 11.43
C PRO A 158 17.37 -0.04 11.96
N PRO A 159 17.07 1.21 12.34
CA PRO A 159 15.77 1.58 12.88
C PRO A 159 14.64 1.44 11.85
N ASN A 160 14.98 1.40 10.56
CA ASN A 160 14.05 1.20 9.48
C ASN A 160 13.95 -0.25 8.98
N LEU A 161 14.64 -1.22 9.61
CA LEU A 161 14.46 -2.63 9.32
C LEU A 161 13.05 -3.06 9.74
N VAL A 162 12.23 -3.49 8.77
CA VAL A 162 10.86 -3.96 9.03
C VAL A 162 10.69 -5.46 8.77
N PHE A 163 11.59 -6.07 8.00
CA PHE A 163 11.52 -7.50 7.69
C PHE A 163 12.89 -8.08 7.33
N SER A 164 13.25 -9.21 7.92
CA SER A 164 14.39 -10.03 7.49
C SER A 164 13.87 -11.17 6.62
N ALA A 165 14.09 -11.06 5.32
CA ALA A 165 13.59 -12.03 4.35
C ALA A 165 14.56 -13.22 4.24
N LYS A 166 14.01 -14.44 4.07
CA LYS A 166 14.83 -15.65 3.86
C LYS A 166 15.49 -15.73 2.48
N ASP A 167 14.94 -15.02 1.49
CA ASP A 167 15.40 -14.97 0.10
C ASP A 167 14.73 -13.78 -0.62
N PHE A 168 15.14 -13.52 -1.86
CA PHE A 168 14.62 -12.42 -2.68
C PHE A 168 13.10 -12.54 -2.93
N THR A 169 12.60 -13.77 -3.09
CA THR A 169 11.17 -14.00 -3.35
C THR A 169 10.33 -13.62 -2.14
N ALA A 170 10.77 -14.01 -0.93
CA ALA A 170 10.12 -13.65 0.32
C ALA A 170 10.11 -12.13 0.55
N ALA A 171 11.20 -11.43 0.19
CA ALA A 171 11.24 -9.97 0.24
C ALA A 171 10.17 -9.34 -0.67
N VAL A 172 10.06 -9.81 -1.91
CA VAL A 172 9.04 -9.31 -2.86
C VAL A 172 7.63 -9.61 -2.37
N SER A 173 7.35 -10.82 -1.89
CA SER A 173 6.03 -11.15 -1.32
C SER A 173 5.65 -10.23 -0.17
N PHE A 174 6.59 -9.98 0.75
CA PHE A 174 6.38 -9.07 1.88
C PHE A 174 6.09 -7.63 1.44
N ILE A 175 6.79 -7.12 0.41
CA ILE A 175 6.53 -5.80 -0.17
C ILE A 175 5.09 -5.71 -0.67
N LEU A 176 4.63 -6.71 -1.42
CA LEU A 176 3.28 -6.73 -2.01
C LEU A 176 2.19 -6.83 -0.93
N GLU A 177 2.37 -7.69 0.06
CA GLU A 177 1.44 -7.82 1.19
C GLU A 177 1.38 -6.54 2.03
N SER A 178 2.53 -5.94 2.32
CA SER A 178 2.62 -4.70 3.10
C SER A 178 2.01 -3.51 2.37
N ASP A 179 2.15 -3.45 1.06
CA ASP A 179 1.57 -2.39 0.24
C ASP A 179 0.05 -2.49 0.16
N PHE A 180 -0.49 -3.71 0.03
CA PHE A 180 -1.92 -3.93 0.14
C PHE A 180 -2.45 -3.42 1.49
N ASN A 181 -1.84 -3.84 2.60
CA ASN A 181 -2.25 -3.40 3.94
C ASN A 181 -2.12 -1.88 4.12
N TYR A 182 -1.09 -1.26 3.55
CA TYR A 182 -0.89 0.19 3.59
C TYR A 182 -1.98 0.94 2.80
N LEU A 183 -2.31 0.50 1.59
CA LEU A 183 -3.37 1.14 0.80
C LEU A 183 -4.72 1.02 1.50
N GLN A 184 -5.01 -0.11 2.14
CA GLN A 184 -6.27 -0.30 2.85
C GLN A 184 -6.35 0.49 4.16
N SER A 185 -5.25 0.61 4.91
CA SER A 185 -5.23 1.43 6.13
C SER A 185 -5.45 2.93 5.87
N ARG A 186 -5.20 3.40 4.64
CA ARG A 186 -5.53 4.79 4.24
C ARG A 186 -7.02 5.02 4.00
N LYS A 187 -7.79 3.96 3.79
CA LYS A 187 -9.25 4.02 3.60
C LYS A 187 -10.02 3.75 4.89
N ILE A 188 -9.45 3.01 5.84
CA ILE A 188 -10.18 2.52 7.01
C ILE A 188 -9.91 3.42 8.23
N PHE A 189 -10.98 3.91 8.85
CA PHE A 189 -10.95 4.77 10.02
C PHE A 189 -11.74 4.13 11.18
N SER A 190 -11.13 4.07 12.36
CA SER A 190 -11.70 3.51 13.59
C SER A 190 -12.83 4.34 14.20
N SER A 191 -12.91 5.62 13.84
CA SER A 191 -14.03 6.48 14.22
C SER A 191 -14.11 7.69 13.31
N TYR A 192 -15.33 8.16 13.09
CA TYR A 192 -15.54 9.48 12.51
C TYR A 192 -15.12 10.62 13.45
N LYS A 193 -14.88 10.34 14.74
CA LYS A 193 -14.38 11.32 15.71
C LYS A 193 -12.86 11.46 15.70
N ASP A 194 -12.15 10.57 15.01
CA ASP A 194 -10.68 10.54 15.00
C ASP A 194 -10.10 11.72 14.21
N THR A 195 -9.04 12.33 14.74
CA THR A 195 -8.31 13.44 14.08
C THR A 195 -7.86 13.07 12.66
N ALA A 196 -7.42 11.81 12.45
CA ALA A 196 -6.98 11.34 11.13
C ALA A 196 -8.10 11.39 10.09
N PHE A 197 -9.32 10.97 10.46
CA PHE A 197 -10.48 11.04 9.56
C PHE A 197 -10.91 12.49 9.33
N GLN A 198 -10.92 13.32 10.37
CA GLN A 198 -11.29 14.74 10.25
C GLN A 198 -10.36 15.49 9.28
N LEU A 199 -9.05 15.28 9.40
CA LEU A 199 -8.07 15.88 8.50
C LEU A 199 -8.23 15.37 7.06
N TRP A 200 -8.44 14.05 6.89
CA TRP A 200 -8.69 13.46 5.58
C TRP A 200 -9.95 14.04 4.91
N LEU A 201 -11.04 14.16 5.66
CA LEU A 201 -12.31 14.72 5.17
C LEU A 201 -12.16 16.20 4.80
N GLN A 202 -11.47 16.98 5.65
CA GLN A 202 -11.22 18.39 5.40
C GLN A 202 -10.39 18.60 4.12
N GLU A 203 -9.28 17.87 3.98
CA GLU A 203 -8.41 17.92 2.79
C GLU A 203 -9.21 17.65 1.51
N ARG A 204 -10.04 16.62 1.52
CA ARG A 204 -10.85 16.25 0.35
C ARG A 204 -11.96 17.23 0.03
N ARG A 205 -12.53 17.89 1.03
CA ARG A 205 -13.50 18.98 0.83
C ARG A 205 -12.88 20.27 0.29
N THR A 206 -11.62 20.58 0.64
CA THR A 206 -10.96 21.78 0.11
C THR A 206 -10.79 21.77 -1.41
N ASN A 207 -10.92 20.60 -2.05
CA ASN A 207 -10.92 20.46 -3.51
C ASN A 207 -12.32 20.59 -4.16
N ALA A 208 -13.33 21.09 -3.42
CA ALA A 208 -14.71 21.28 -3.86
C ALA A 208 -15.47 19.99 -4.27
N SER A 209 -14.98 18.82 -3.83
CA SER A 209 -15.58 17.55 -4.18
C SER A 209 -16.87 17.25 -3.43
N SER A 210 -17.89 16.80 -4.16
CA SER A 210 -19.14 16.32 -3.58
C SER A 210 -18.92 14.98 -2.86
N VAL A 211 -19.62 14.79 -1.75
CA VAL A 211 -19.54 13.60 -0.90
C VAL A 211 -20.86 12.85 -0.93
N VAL A 212 -20.79 11.56 -1.26
CA VAL A 212 -21.86 10.60 -1.07
C VAL A 212 -21.50 9.67 0.07
N THR A 213 -22.51 9.29 0.87
CA THR A 213 -22.36 8.30 1.93
C THR A 213 -23.38 7.18 1.78
N THR A 214 -23.06 6.03 2.37
CA THR A 214 -24.04 5.03 2.78
C THR A 214 -23.59 4.46 4.12
N ASN A 215 -24.48 3.80 4.84
CA ASN A 215 -24.10 3.03 6.03
C ASN A 215 -24.63 1.59 5.97
N GLY A 216 -24.03 0.70 6.75
CA GLY A 216 -24.57 -0.63 6.97
C GLY A 216 -23.61 -1.64 7.59
N VAL A 217 -24.13 -2.85 7.75
CA VAL A 217 -23.43 -3.96 8.42
C VAL A 217 -22.42 -4.65 7.49
N PHE A 218 -22.81 -4.89 6.23
CA PHE A 218 -21.98 -5.49 5.17
C PHE A 218 -21.19 -6.75 5.57
N ASP A 219 -21.82 -7.61 6.37
CA ASP A 219 -21.12 -8.70 7.03
C ASP A 219 -20.83 -9.90 6.12
N LEU A 220 -21.78 -10.32 5.28
CA LEU A 220 -21.47 -11.18 4.13
C LEU A 220 -21.92 -10.48 2.86
N LEU A 221 -20.95 -10.17 2.00
CA LEU A 221 -21.20 -9.52 0.73
C LEU A 221 -21.87 -10.48 -0.27
N HIS A 222 -22.65 -9.90 -1.16
CA HIS A 222 -23.28 -10.58 -2.27
C HIS A 222 -23.39 -9.62 -3.46
N PRO A 223 -23.68 -10.10 -4.68
CA PRO A 223 -23.72 -9.24 -5.87
C PRO A 223 -24.62 -8.01 -5.72
N GLY A 224 -25.75 -8.14 -5.00
CA GLY A 224 -26.61 -7.00 -4.66
C GLY A 224 -25.91 -5.87 -3.88
N HIS A 225 -25.04 -6.19 -2.90
CA HIS A 225 -24.25 -5.18 -2.20
C HIS A 225 -23.24 -4.50 -3.12
N VAL A 226 -22.55 -5.28 -3.96
CA VAL A 226 -21.55 -4.73 -4.89
C VAL A 226 -22.19 -3.75 -5.86
N GLN A 227 -23.32 -4.13 -6.47
CA GLN A 227 -24.07 -3.25 -7.38
C GLN A 227 -24.58 -1.99 -6.68
N TYR A 228 -25.16 -2.15 -5.48
CA TYR A 228 -25.65 -1.05 -4.66
C TYR A 228 -24.54 -0.04 -4.32
N LEU A 229 -23.41 -0.53 -3.79
CA LEU A 229 -22.27 0.31 -3.42
C LEU A 229 -21.67 1.00 -4.65
N TYR A 230 -21.59 0.30 -5.78
CA TYR A 230 -21.15 0.89 -7.04
C TYR A 230 -22.07 2.02 -7.49
N GLN A 231 -23.39 1.80 -7.51
CA GLN A 231 -24.36 2.84 -7.88
C GLN A 231 -24.31 4.04 -6.94
N ALA A 232 -24.22 3.81 -5.63
CA ALA A 232 -24.05 4.88 -4.64
C ALA A 232 -22.80 5.73 -4.95
N SER A 233 -21.67 5.09 -5.26
CA SER A 233 -20.41 5.78 -5.59
C SER A 233 -20.47 6.67 -6.84
N ARG A 234 -21.52 6.58 -7.67
CA ARG A 234 -21.67 7.41 -8.88
C ARG A 234 -22.42 8.72 -8.62
N LEU A 235 -22.97 8.91 -7.42
CA LEU A 235 -23.78 10.08 -7.08
C LEU A 235 -22.95 11.26 -6.58
N ALA A 236 -21.65 11.07 -6.35
CA ALA A 236 -20.73 12.13 -5.96
C ALA A 236 -19.27 11.75 -6.31
N GLU A 237 -18.34 12.69 -6.09
CA GLU A 237 -16.91 12.48 -6.37
C GLU A 237 -16.20 11.64 -5.29
N ILE A 238 -16.63 11.76 -4.03
CA ILE A 238 -16.05 11.03 -2.90
C ILE A 238 -17.12 10.13 -2.29
N PHE A 239 -16.81 8.85 -2.12
CA PHE A 239 -17.69 7.88 -1.47
C PHE A 239 -17.17 7.44 -0.09
N ILE A 240 -17.92 7.77 0.96
CA ILE A 240 -17.62 7.41 2.35
C ILE A 240 -18.64 6.38 2.85
N LEU A 241 -18.15 5.20 3.25
CA LEU A 241 -18.94 4.12 3.80
C LEU A 241 -18.90 4.11 5.33
N GLY A 242 -20.03 4.38 5.98
CA GLY A 242 -20.21 4.10 7.41
C GLY A 242 -20.37 2.59 7.63
N LEU A 243 -19.50 1.98 8.43
CA LEU A 243 -19.53 0.54 8.72
C LEU A 243 -19.82 0.30 10.21
N ASN A 244 -20.89 -0.45 10.52
CA ASN A 244 -21.23 -0.77 11.91
C ASN A 244 -20.09 -1.53 12.60
N SER A 245 -19.80 -1.19 13.86
CA SER A 245 -18.91 -1.95 14.75
C SER A 245 -19.44 -3.36 15.04
N ASP A 246 -18.60 -4.24 15.59
CA ASP A 246 -19.06 -5.58 15.96
C ASP A 246 -20.13 -5.55 17.05
N ARG A 247 -20.00 -4.66 18.04
CA ARG A 247 -21.00 -4.43 19.08
C ARG A 247 -22.33 -3.98 18.50
N SER A 248 -22.32 -2.98 17.61
CA SER A 248 -23.51 -2.45 16.94
C SER A 248 -24.20 -3.52 16.11
N VAL A 249 -23.43 -4.36 15.40
CA VAL A 249 -24.00 -5.49 14.66
C VAL A 249 -24.65 -6.52 15.59
N THR A 250 -24.00 -6.87 16.70
CA THR A 250 -24.56 -7.79 17.70
C THR A 250 -25.87 -7.25 18.29
N ALA A 251 -25.92 -5.95 18.63
CA ALA A 251 -27.13 -5.32 19.14
C ALA A 251 -28.27 -5.35 18.10
N LEU A 252 -27.95 -5.07 16.83
CA LEU A 252 -28.94 -4.97 15.75
C LEU A 252 -29.44 -6.32 15.22
N LYS A 253 -28.56 -7.34 15.18
CA LYS A 253 -28.82 -8.62 14.49
C LYS A 253 -28.80 -9.84 15.43
N GLY A 254 -28.43 -9.67 16.69
CA GLY A 254 -28.36 -10.72 17.70
C GLY A 254 -26.96 -11.31 17.90
N PRO A 255 -26.78 -12.20 18.89
CA PRO A 255 -25.48 -12.68 19.38
C PRO A 255 -24.69 -13.54 18.39
N THR A 256 -25.33 -14.05 17.33
CA THR A 256 -24.68 -14.85 16.29
C THR A 256 -24.08 -13.98 15.17
N ARG A 257 -24.16 -12.65 15.30
CA ARG A 257 -23.65 -11.67 14.34
C ARG A 257 -22.77 -10.64 15.08
N PRO A 258 -21.71 -10.13 14.43
CA PRO A 258 -21.34 -10.40 13.04
C PRO A 258 -20.68 -11.77 12.84
N VAL A 259 -20.73 -12.30 11.61
CA VAL A 259 -19.93 -13.49 11.24
C VAL A 259 -18.47 -13.11 11.00
N ASN A 260 -18.25 -12.01 10.29
CA ASN A 260 -16.91 -11.43 10.08
C ASN A 260 -16.70 -10.21 10.98
N LYS A 261 -15.55 -10.13 11.65
CA LYS A 261 -15.22 -8.97 12.51
C LYS A 261 -15.11 -7.68 11.69
N PHE A 262 -15.12 -6.55 12.37
CA PHE A 262 -15.04 -5.24 11.75
C PHE A 262 -13.84 -5.14 10.80
N ASP A 263 -12.65 -5.54 11.27
CA ASP A 263 -11.41 -5.46 10.49
C ASP A 263 -11.52 -6.26 9.18
N ASP A 264 -12.08 -7.47 9.23
CA ASP A 264 -12.25 -8.33 8.05
C ASP A 264 -13.26 -7.73 7.06
N ARG A 265 -14.39 -7.21 7.57
CA ARG A 265 -15.42 -6.55 6.75
C ARG A 265 -14.85 -5.29 6.08
N ALA A 266 -14.17 -4.46 6.85
CA ALA A 266 -13.53 -3.24 6.37
C ALA A 266 -12.46 -3.55 5.32
N LEU A 267 -11.65 -4.59 5.54
CA LEU A 267 -10.63 -5.02 4.60
C LEU A 267 -11.24 -5.45 3.26
N VAL A 268 -12.28 -6.29 3.27
CA VAL A 268 -12.96 -6.71 2.04
C VAL A 268 -13.55 -5.51 1.29
N LEU A 269 -14.22 -4.60 2.00
CA LEU A 269 -14.81 -3.40 1.41
C LEU A 269 -13.76 -2.43 0.85
N SER A 270 -12.59 -2.33 1.50
CA SER A 270 -11.53 -1.41 1.10
C SER A 270 -10.93 -1.74 -0.28
N GLY A 271 -11.02 -3.02 -0.68
CA GLY A 271 -10.65 -3.50 -2.01
C GLY A 271 -11.53 -2.99 -3.15
N PHE A 272 -12.67 -2.33 -2.89
CA PHE A 272 -13.41 -1.63 -3.93
C PHE A 272 -12.77 -0.27 -4.22
N ASP A 273 -12.26 -0.10 -5.44
CA ASP A 273 -11.58 1.14 -5.86
C ASP A 273 -12.48 2.38 -5.77
N PHE A 274 -13.79 2.20 -5.88
CA PHE A 274 -14.77 3.29 -5.81
C PHE A 274 -15.16 3.68 -4.37
N ILE A 275 -14.65 3.01 -3.33
CA ILE A 275 -14.83 3.41 -1.93
C ILE A 275 -13.58 4.19 -1.49
N ASP A 276 -13.77 5.46 -1.13
CA ASP A 276 -12.69 6.37 -0.74
C ASP A 276 -12.36 6.29 0.74
N ALA A 277 -13.38 6.08 1.59
CA ALA A 277 -13.20 5.90 3.02
C ALA A 277 -14.24 4.94 3.60
N ILE A 278 -13.83 4.18 4.62
CA ILE A 278 -14.64 3.29 5.44
C ILE A 278 -14.47 3.76 6.87
N VAL A 279 -15.57 4.08 7.54
CA VAL A 279 -15.55 4.72 8.84
C VAL A 279 -16.40 3.91 9.81
N GLN A 280 -15.78 3.43 10.88
CA GLN A 280 -16.50 2.73 11.93
C GLN A 280 -17.44 3.68 12.65
N PHE A 281 -18.64 3.18 12.95
CA PHE A 281 -19.55 3.81 13.90
C PHE A 281 -20.19 2.72 14.77
N ASP A 282 -20.51 3.06 16.00
CA ASP A 282 -20.88 2.11 17.05
C ASP A 282 -22.34 2.28 17.51
N GLU A 283 -22.93 3.42 17.15
CA GLU A 283 -24.29 3.83 17.43
C GLU A 283 -25.34 2.97 16.68
N ASP A 284 -26.59 2.97 17.16
CA ASP A 284 -27.69 2.22 16.55
C ASP A 284 -28.14 2.82 15.21
N THR A 285 -28.03 4.14 15.09
CA THR A 285 -28.31 4.94 13.88
C THR A 285 -27.05 5.70 13.47
N PRO A 286 -26.85 5.99 12.17
CA PRO A 286 -25.66 6.69 11.70
C PRO A 286 -25.76 8.22 11.87
N GLU A 287 -26.69 8.74 12.67
CA GLU A 287 -26.99 10.17 12.72
C GLU A 287 -25.78 11.01 13.17
N GLU A 288 -25.06 10.58 14.21
CA GLU A 288 -23.83 11.27 14.66
C GLU A 288 -22.75 11.25 13.57
N PHE A 289 -22.57 10.11 12.89
CA PHE A 289 -21.67 9.99 11.74
C PHE A 289 -22.05 10.97 10.63
N LEU A 290 -23.35 11.06 10.29
CA LEU A 290 -23.84 11.96 9.25
C LEU A 290 -23.74 13.44 9.64
N GLN A 291 -23.90 13.80 10.92
CA GLN A 291 -23.71 15.17 11.40
C GLN A 291 -22.26 15.65 11.25
N VAL A 292 -21.30 14.73 11.37
CA VAL A 292 -19.88 15.02 11.17
C VAL A 292 -19.53 15.05 9.69
N VAL A 293 -19.98 14.05 8.93
CA VAL A 293 -19.62 13.93 7.50
C VAL A 293 -20.37 14.92 6.62
N GLN A 294 -21.58 15.36 6.99
CA GLN A 294 -22.46 16.25 6.23
C GLN A 294 -22.40 16.04 4.70
N PRO A 295 -22.80 14.86 4.21
CA PRO A 295 -22.73 14.52 2.78
C PRO A 295 -23.77 15.30 1.97
N GLN A 296 -23.48 15.53 0.68
CA GLN A 296 -24.49 16.04 -0.26
C GLN A 296 -25.56 14.99 -0.54
N VAL A 297 -25.17 13.71 -0.55
CA VAL A 297 -26.08 12.59 -0.79
C VAL A 297 -25.85 11.50 0.26
N HIS A 298 -26.91 11.03 0.89
CA HIS A 298 -26.91 9.79 1.67
C HIS A 298 -27.75 8.73 0.99
N VAL A 299 -27.18 7.56 0.77
CA VAL A 299 -27.80 6.47 0.02
C VAL A 299 -28.25 5.38 0.99
N LYS A 300 -29.46 4.86 0.75
CA LYS A 300 -29.99 3.68 1.43
C LYS A 300 -30.42 2.64 0.43
N GLY A 301 -30.15 1.38 0.75
CA GLY A 301 -30.60 0.24 -0.04
C GLY A 301 -31.91 -0.32 0.51
N GLY A 302 -32.84 -0.66 -0.37
CA GLY A 302 -34.00 -1.49 -0.07
C GLY A 302 -35.36 -0.81 -0.14
N ASP A 303 -36.37 -1.48 0.41
CA ASP A 303 -37.78 -1.11 0.27
C ASP A 303 -38.24 -0.07 1.31
N TYR A 304 -37.31 0.75 1.82
CA TYR A 304 -37.60 1.81 2.78
C TYR A 304 -38.34 2.97 2.10
N THR A 305 -39.19 3.68 2.83
CA THR A 305 -39.72 4.98 2.41
C THR A 305 -38.89 6.09 3.05
N ILE A 306 -38.64 7.19 2.33
CA ILE A 306 -37.79 8.32 2.77
C ILE A 306 -38.24 8.85 4.15
N ASP A 307 -39.55 8.89 4.40
CA ASP A 307 -40.16 9.40 5.64
C ASP A 307 -39.97 8.47 6.85
N SER A 308 -39.57 7.22 6.63
CA SER A 308 -39.39 6.20 7.68
C SER A 308 -37.99 6.18 8.29
N LEU A 309 -37.05 6.96 7.73
CA LEU A 309 -35.63 6.92 8.10
C LEU A 309 -35.28 8.07 9.06
N PRO A 310 -34.74 7.78 10.27
CA PRO A 310 -34.27 8.81 11.22
C PRO A 310 -33.25 9.77 10.58
N GLU A 311 -32.43 9.20 9.69
CA GLU A 311 -31.31 9.81 8.98
C GLU A 311 -31.75 10.95 8.05
N THR A 312 -32.98 10.89 7.50
CA THR A 312 -33.50 11.86 6.54
C THR A 312 -33.52 13.28 7.11
N ARG A 313 -33.96 13.44 8.36
CA ARG A 313 -34.02 14.76 9.00
C ARG A 313 -32.64 15.35 9.21
N VAL A 314 -31.69 14.51 9.62
CA VAL A 314 -30.29 14.93 9.83
C VAL A 314 -29.69 15.39 8.50
N VAL A 315 -29.82 14.58 7.44
CA VAL A 315 -29.26 14.90 6.12
C VAL A 315 -29.85 16.19 5.53
N GLN A 316 -31.16 16.37 5.64
CA GLN A 316 -31.83 17.58 5.16
C GLN A 316 -31.47 18.83 5.98
N SER A 317 -31.13 18.70 7.27
CA SER A 317 -30.80 19.85 8.14
C SER A 317 -29.57 20.64 7.67
N PHE A 318 -28.67 20.01 6.92
CA PHE A 318 -27.50 20.64 6.30
C PHE A 318 -27.59 20.69 4.76
N GLY A 319 -28.80 20.50 4.20
CA GLY A 319 -29.07 20.67 2.76
C GLY A 319 -28.69 19.47 1.87
N GLY A 320 -28.42 18.30 2.45
CA GLY A 320 -28.18 17.07 1.70
C GLY A 320 -29.48 16.38 1.29
N GLU A 321 -29.36 15.40 0.39
CA GLU A 321 -30.46 14.57 -0.12
C GLU A 321 -30.32 13.10 0.34
N VAL A 322 -31.44 12.44 0.63
CA VAL A 322 -31.47 10.98 0.82
C VAL A 322 -32.01 10.30 -0.44
N ILE A 323 -31.21 9.41 -1.04
CA ILE A 323 -31.58 8.63 -2.22
C ILE A 323 -31.75 7.17 -1.83
N ILE A 324 -32.87 6.58 -2.21
CA ILE A 324 -33.15 5.16 -1.99
C ILE A 324 -32.91 4.43 -3.32
N LEU A 325 -31.94 3.51 -3.32
CA LEU A 325 -31.67 2.66 -4.47
C LEU A 325 -32.37 1.31 -4.30
N PRO A 326 -33.04 0.80 -5.35
CA PRO A 326 -33.76 -0.46 -5.28
C PRO A 326 -32.78 -1.62 -5.08
N PHE A 327 -33.11 -2.55 -4.17
CA PHE A 327 -32.35 -3.80 -4.08
C PHE A 327 -32.67 -4.71 -5.27
N ARG A 328 -31.64 -5.42 -5.75
CA ARG A 328 -31.85 -6.52 -6.69
C ARG A 328 -32.56 -7.66 -5.97
N GLN A 329 -33.75 -8.03 -6.44
CA GLN A 329 -34.51 -9.15 -5.86
C GLN A 329 -33.71 -10.47 -5.93
N GLY A 330 -33.83 -11.30 -4.89
CA GLY A 330 -33.24 -12.64 -4.82
C GLY A 330 -31.90 -12.77 -4.09
N TYR A 331 -31.31 -11.68 -3.58
CA TYR A 331 -30.06 -11.71 -2.82
C TYR A 331 -30.23 -11.12 -1.42
N SER A 332 -30.04 -11.94 -0.38
CA SER A 332 -29.88 -11.45 1.00
C SER A 332 -28.88 -12.32 1.76
N THR A 333 -28.14 -11.73 2.69
CA THR A 333 -27.22 -12.47 3.56
C THR A 333 -27.89 -13.62 4.30
N THR A 334 -29.13 -13.42 4.78
CA THR A 334 -29.95 -14.46 5.42
C THR A 334 -30.24 -15.65 4.49
N SER A 335 -30.51 -15.38 3.21
CA SER A 335 -30.76 -16.44 2.21
C SER A 335 -29.50 -17.23 1.82
N ILE A 336 -28.32 -16.61 1.93
CA ILE A 336 -27.03 -17.29 1.71
C ILE A 336 -26.75 -18.23 2.89
N LEU A 337 -26.89 -17.74 4.11
CA LEU A 337 -26.67 -18.54 5.33
C LEU A 337 -27.61 -19.74 5.40
N LYS A 338 -28.90 -19.56 5.09
CA LYS A 338 -29.87 -20.66 5.06
C LYS A 338 -29.52 -21.76 4.06
N ARG A 339 -28.96 -21.40 2.90
CA ARG A 339 -28.49 -22.38 1.89
C ARG A 339 -27.27 -23.13 2.39
N ALA A 340 -26.27 -22.42 2.92
CA ALA A 340 -25.06 -23.04 3.46
C ALA A 340 -25.33 -24.01 4.64
N SER A 341 -26.38 -23.74 5.44
CA SER A 341 -26.78 -24.62 6.55
C SER A 341 -27.64 -25.83 6.15
N HIS A 342 -28.08 -25.93 4.88
CA HIS A 342 -28.88 -27.08 4.40
C HIS A 342 -28.02 -28.19 3.77
N ASP A 343 -26.73 -27.94 3.56
CA ASP A 343 -25.78 -28.88 2.95
C ASP A 343 -24.80 -29.51 3.98
N LEU A 344 -25.12 -29.43 5.28
CA LEU A 344 -24.47 -30.14 6.40
C LEU A 344 -25.51 -31.02 7.10
#